data_AF-A0A7W8LQ70-F1
#
_entry.id   AF-A0A7W8LQ70-F1
#
_cell.length_a   1.000
_cell.length_b   1.000
_cell.length_c   1.000
_cell.angle_alpha   90.00
_cell.angle_beta   90.00
_cell.angle_gamma   90.00
#
_symmetry.space_group_name_H-M   'P 1'
#
loop_
_entity.id
_entity.type
_entity.pdbx_description
1 polymer ?
#
loop_
_entity_poly.entity_id
_entity_poly.type
_entity_poly.pdbx_seq_one_letter_code
_entity_poly.pdbx_strand_id
1 'polypeptide(L)'
;MTQDPVQGGPLPDDLARGKAYAGDEVTVYYDAPRCVHVANCVRGLPAVFRPRERPWIQVWNEADAARVAEVVRTCPTGALHYALHGAPPEAPAVPTTITPVTDGPLTLRGDLRLQTPAGELREVRAALCRCGASGNKPFCDGTHARIGWKSDQPGGQAPPDQRGDGHPEEGQQADGARRD
;
A
#
# COMPACT_ATOMS: atom_id res chain seq x y z
N MET A 1 -14.38 -30.40 9.39
CA MET A 1 -13.71 -29.09 9.43
C MET A 1 -12.98 -28.92 8.13
N THR A 2 -13.72 -28.53 7.09
CA THR A 2 -13.16 -28.21 5.77
C THR A 2 -12.34 -26.96 5.93
N GLN A 3 -11.02 -27.07 5.70
CA GLN A 3 -10.15 -25.92 5.55
C GLN A 3 -10.69 -25.11 4.38
N ASP A 4 -11.16 -23.89 4.63
CA ASP A 4 -11.36 -22.91 3.57
C ASP A 4 -10.00 -22.67 2.91
N PRO A 5 -9.84 -22.93 1.60
CA PRO A 5 -8.60 -22.63 0.93
C PRO A 5 -8.45 -21.11 0.92
N VAL A 6 -7.36 -20.61 1.52
CA VAL A 6 -6.85 -19.26 1.28
C VAL A 6 -6.46 -19.21 -0.20
N GLN A 7 -7.43 -19.01 -1.09
CA GLN A 7 -7.23 -19.03 -2.53
C GLN A 7 -6.57 -17.72 -2.97
N GLY A 8 -5.28 -17.86 -3.31
CA GLY A 8 -4.51 -17.00 -4.20
C GLY A 8 -4.06 -15.67 -3.59
N GLY A 9 -2.75 -15.51 -3.40
CA GLY A 9 -2.13 -14.19 -3.31
C GLY A 9 -2.33 -13.39 -4.62
N PRO A 10 -1.80 -12.16 -4.73
CA PRO A 10 -1.97 -11.34 -5.92
C PRO A 10 -1.46 -12.05 -7.19
N LEU A 11 -2.24 -11.96 -8.26
CA LEU A 11 -1.85 -12.40 -9.60
C LEU A 11 -0.80 -11.44 -10.19
N PRO A 12 -0.03 -11.85 -11.21
CA PRO A 12 0.94 -10.98 -11.86
C PRO A 12 0.33 -9.65 -12.33
N ASP A 13 -0.85 -9.71 -12.95
CA ASP A 13 -1.56 -8.54 -13.46
C ASP A 13 -2.04 -7.60 -12.35
N ASP A 14 -2.28 -8.12 -11.14
CA ASP A 14 -2.61 -7.27 -10.00
C ASP A 14 -1.44 -6.30 -9.76
N LEU A 15 -0.20 -6.78 -9.73
CA LEU A 15 0.97 -5.96 -9.37
C LEU A 15 1.55 -5.15 -10.54
N ALA A 16 1.17 -5.46 -11.77
CA ALA A 16 1.63 -4.82 -13.01
C ALA A 16 1.04 -3.42 -13.27
N ARG A 17 0.95 -2.56 -12.23
CA ARG A 17 0.29 -1.25 -12.30
C ARG A 17 1.23 -0.09 -12.63
N GLY A 18 0.73 0.84 -13.44
CA GLY A 18 1.43 2.07 -13.81
C GLY A 18 2.35 1.91 -15.02
N LYS A 19 3.40 2.73 -15.11
CA LYS A 19 4.30 2.71 -16.28
C LYS A 19 5.28 1.54 -16.19
N ALA A 20 5.31 0.70 -17.22
CA ALA A 20 6.27 -0.39 -17.35
C ALA A 20 7.63 0.09 -17.91
N TYR A 21 8.70 -0.50 -17.37
CA TYR A 21 10.09 -0.35 -17.83
C TYR A 21 10.65 -1.76 -18.00
N ALA A 22 10.57 -2.25 -19.24
CA ALA A 22 10.98 -3.60 -19.60
C ALA A 22 12.48 -3.67 -19.89
N GLY A 23 13.12 -4.72 -19.40
CA GLY A 23 14.44 -5.19 -19.81
C GLY A 23 14.34 -6.64 -20.27
N ASP A 24 15.46 -7.32 -20.43
CA ASP A 24 15.47 -8.68 -20.98
C ASP A 24 14.92 -9.73 -19.99
N GLU A 25 15.24 -9.58 -18.69
CA GLU A 25 14.89 -10.56 -17.65
C GLU A 25 13.89 -10.02 -16.60
N VAL A 26 13.73 -8.70 -16.52
CA VAL A 26 12.85 -8.05 -15.55
C VAL A 26 12.11 -6.88 -16.15
N THR A 27 10.83 -6.77 -15.80
CA THR A 27 10.03 -5.55 -16.01
C THR A 27 9.75 -4.91 -14.66
N VAL A 28 10.03 -3.60 -14.55
CA VAL A 28 9.66 -2.80 -13.37
C VAL A 28 8.44 -1.95 -13.69
N TYR A 29 7.44 -1.99 -12.82
CA TYR A 29 6.22 -1.20 -12.93
C TYR A 29 6.25 -0.06 -11.91
N TYR A 30 5.87 1.14 -12.35
CA TYR A 30 5.88 2.35 -11.53
C TYR A 30 4.53 3.06 -11.51
N ASP A 31 3.86 3.00 -10.37
CA ASP A 31 2.62 3.71 -10.05
C ASP A 31 2.95 5.03 -9.35
N ALA A 32 3.16 6.08 -10.17
CA ALA A 32 3.62 7.38 -9.71
C ALA A 32 2.73 8.03 -8.62
N PRO A 33 1.38 8.02 -8.73
CA PRO A 33 0.48 8.51 -7.67
C PRO A 33 0.70 7.91 -6.28
N ARG A 34 1.27 6.70 -6.16
CA ARG A 34 1.54 6.02 -4.89
C ARG A 34 2.95 6.29 -4.34
N CYS A 35 3.81 6.96 -5.10
CA CYS A 35 5.19 7.21 -4.71
C CYS A 35 5.28 8.40 -3.76
N VAL A 36 5.72 8.17 -2.53
CA VAL A 36 5.99 9.24 -1.55
C VAL A 36 7.47 9.62 -1.47
N HIS A 37 8.25 9.24 -2.48
CA HIS A 37 9.63 9.66 -2.68
C HIS A 37 10.61 9.41 -1.51
N VAL A 38 10.45 8.31 -0.75
CA VAL A 38 11.41 7.88 0.31
C VAL A 38 12.82 7.51 -0.21
N ALA A 39 13.00 7.50 -1.54
CA ALA A 39 14.28 7.29 -2.23
C ALA A 39 15.00 5.95 -1.93
N ASN A 40 14.30 4.92 -1.44
CA ASN A 40 14.92 3.61 -1.22
C ASN A 40 15.44 2.99 -2.52
N CYS A 41 14.70 3.10 -3.63
CA CYS A 41 15.11 2.59 -4.93
C CYS A 41 16.37 3.31 -5.46
N VAL A 42 16.37 4.64 -5.44
CA VAL A 42 17.49 5.48 -5.90
C VAL A 42 18.75 5.22 -5.09
N ARG A 43 18.63 5.08 -3.76
CA ARG A 43 19.77 4.78 -2.89
C ARG A 43 20.23 3.33 -3.02
N GLY A 44 19.32 2.39 -3.28
CA GLY A 44 19.62 0.97 -3.35
C GLY A 44 20.25 0.52 -4.66
N LEU A 45 19.91 1.17 -5.78
CA LEU A 45 20.44 0.84 -7.12
C LEU A 45 20.48 2.06 -8.06
N PRO A 46 21.40 3.02 -7.83
CA PRO A 46 21.46 4.27 -8.61
C PRO A 46 21.85 4.07 -10.09
N ALA A 47 22.35 2.90 -10.48
CA ALA A 47 22.58 2.56 -11.88
C ALA A 47 21.26 2.35 -12.65
N VAL A 48 20.21 1.89 -11.97
CA VAL A 48 18.88 1.63 -12.55
C VAL A 48 17.91 2.78 -12.30
N PHE A 49 17.87 3.32 -11.07
CA PHE A 49 16.92 4.36 -10.68
C PHE A 49 17.58 5.75 -10.70
N ARG A 50 17.41 6.46 -11.81
CA ARG A 50 18.09 7.71 -12.19
C ARG A 50 17.10 8.88 -12.36
N PRO A 51 16.65 9.55 -11.27
CA PRO A 51 15.54 10.52 -11.31
C PRO A 51 15.71 11.70 -12.28
N ARG A 52 16.96 12.05 -12.61
CA ARG A 52 17.31 13.15 -13.52
C ARG A 52 17.32 12.76 -14.99
N GLU A 53 17.11 11.47 -15.30
CA GLU A 53 17.18 10.94 -16.66
C GLU A 53 15.81 10.57 -17.20
N ARG A 54 15.73 10.39 -18.52
CA ARG A 54 14.51 10.00 -19.24
C ARG A 54 14.89 8.93 -20.27
N PRO A 55 14.45 7.66 -20.09
CA PRO A 55 13.71 7.12 -18.94
C PRO A 55 14.53 7.13 -17.64
N TRP A 56 13.85 7.28 -16.50
CA TRP A 56 14.51 7.34 -15.19
C TRP A 56 14.70 5.96 -14.55
N ILE A 57 13.94 4.94 -14.97
CA ILE A 57 14.17 3.54 -14.61
C ILE A 57 14.81 2.89 -15.85
N GLN A 58 16.04 2.44 -15.70
CA GLN A 58 16.88 1.89 -16.77
C GLN A 58 17.31 0.48 -16.36
N VAL A 59 16.37 -0.47 -16.39
CA VAL A 59 16.61 -1.85 -15.93
C VAL A 59 17.72 -2.56 -16.71
N TRP A 60 17.95 -2.17 -17.96
CA TRP A 60 19.04 -2.66 -18.82
C TRP A 60 20.45 -2.25 -18.35
N ASN A 61 20.58 -1.36 -17.37
CA ASN A 61 21.86 -1.02 -16.76
C ASN A 61 22.26 -1.98 -15.63
N GLU A 62 21.43 -2.98 -15.32
CA GLU A 62 21.73 -4.01 -14.34
C GLU A 62 21.59 -5.39 -14.99
N ALA A 63 22.64 -6.20 -14.87
CA ALA A 63 22.66 -7.55 -15.42
C ALA A 63 21.98 -8.56 -14.49
N ASP A 64 21.93 -8.28 -13.19
CA ASP A 64 21.25 -9.12 -12.21
C ASP A 64 19.80 -8.67 -11.97
N ALA A 65 18.86 -9.30 -12.68
CA ALA A 65 17.42 -9.08 -12.51
C ALA A 65 16.94 -9.29 -11.06
N ALA A 66 17.54 -10.23 -10.32
CA ALA A 66 17.18 -10.48 -8.93
C ALA A 66 17.60 -9.32 -8.02
N ARG A 67 18.72 -8.65 -8.32
CA ARG A 67 19.13 -7.44 -7.61
C ARG A 67 18.16 -6.28 -7.83
N VAL A 68 17.65 -6.09 -9.05
CA VAL A 68 16.58 -5.10 -9.33
C VAL A 68 15.34 -5.40 -8.48
N ALA A 69 14.89 -6.65 -8.48
CA ALA A 69 13.74 -7.11 -7.69
C ALA A 69 13.93 -6.89 -6.18
N GLU A 70 15.12 -7.19 -5.64
CA GLU A 70 15.48 -6.93 -4.24
C GLU A 70 15.31 -5.45 -3.87
N VAL A 71 15.79 -4.54 -4.72
CA VAL A 71 15.71 -3.11 -4.46
C VAL A 71 14.28 -2.60 -4.62
N VAL A 72 13.51 -3.11 -5.59
CA VAL A 72 12.06 -2.79 -5.72
C VAL A 72 11.28 -3.18 -4.45
N ARG A 73 11.56 -4.33 -3.83
CA ARG A 73 10.93 -4.79 -2.57
C ARG A 73 11.11 -3.82 -1.39
N THR A 74 12.11 -2.94 -1.45
CA THR A 74 12.35 -1.91 -0.44
C THR A 74 11.39 -0.72 -0.54
N CYS A 75 10.63 -0.59 -1.64
CA CYS A 75 9.59 0.42 -1.80
C CYS A 75 8.46 0.17 -0.77
N PRO A 76 8.25 1.05 0.23
CA PRO A 76 7.29 0.79 1.29
C PRO A 76 5.84 0.99 0.84
N THR A 77 5.60 1.72 -0.25
CA THR A 77 4.25 2.14 -0.65
C THR A 77 3.58 1.21 -1.68
N GLY A 78 4.34 0.27 -2.27
CA GLY A 78 3.91 -0.47 -3.45
C GLY A 78 3.82 0.39 -4.71
N ALA A 79 4.48 1.56 -4.74
CA ALA A 79 4.60 2.34 -5.98
C ALA A 79 5.51 1.68 -7.02
N LEU A 80 6.36 0.74 -6.58
CA LEU A 80 7.19 -0.08 -7.45
C LEU A 80 6.84 -1.55 -7.23
N HIS A 81 6.64 -2.24 -8.35
CA HIS A 81 6.56 -3.68 -8.47
C HIS A 81 7.47 -4.17 -9.58
N TYR A 82 7.71 -5.48 -9.62
CA TYR A 82 8.49 -6.11 -10.66
C TYR A 82 7.82 -7.39 -11.13
N ALA A 83 8.09 -7.77 -12.37
CA ALA A 83 7.87 -9.10 -12.91
C ALA A 83 9.22 -9.65 -13.41
N LEU A 84 9.65 -10.77 -12.84
CA LEU A 84 10.78 -11.53 -13.38
C LEU A 84 10.26 -12.46 -14.48
N HIS A 85 10.87 -12.42 -15.66
CA HIS A 85 10.41 -13.20 -16.80
C HIS A 85 10.61 -14.70 -16.54
N GLY A 86 9.53 -15.48 -16.65
CA GLY A 86 9.57 -16.93 -16.38
C GLY A 86 9.57 -17.33 -14.90
N ALA A 87 9.41 -16.38 -13.97
CA ALA A 87 9.33 -16.65 -12.53
C ALA A 87 7.96 -16.25 -11.95
N PRO A 88 7.60 -16.79 -10.77
CA PRO A 88 6.37 -16.41 -10.07
C PRO A 88 6.31 -14.90 -9.77
N PRO A 89 5.09 -14.34 -9.61
CA PRO A 89 4.94 -12.95 -9.21
C PRO A 89 5.57 -12.69 -7.83
N GLU A 90 5.74 -11.41 -7.54
CA GLU A 90 6.20 -10.95 -6.23
C GLU A 90 5.31 -11.52 -5.10
N ALA A 91 5.93 -12.26 -4.19
CA ALA A 91 5.23 -12.92 -3.10
C ALA A 91 4.88 -11.97 -1.95
N PRO A 92 3.70 -12.11 -1.32
CA PRO A 92 3.34 -11.36 -0.12
C PRO A 92 4.19 -11.78 1.09
N ALA A 93 4.39 -10.85 2.03
CA ALA A 93 5.02 -11.17 3.30
C ALA A 93 4.07 -11.98 4.19
N VAL A 94 4.59 -12.95 4.95
CA VAL A 94 3.83 -13.72 5.93
C VAL A 94 4.59 -13.74 7.27
N PRO A 95 3.96 -13.37 8.40
CA PRO A 95 2.60 -12.84 8.51
C PRO A 95 2.47 -11.44 7.89
N THR A 96 1.23 -11.02 7.62
CA THR A 96 0.94 -9.62 7.30
C THR A 96 1.35 -8.73 8.46
N THR A 97 2.11 -7.68 8.18
CA THR A 97 2.57 -6.69 9.18
C THR A 97 2.03 -5.31 8.86
N ILE A 98 1.67 -4.58 9.91
CA ILE A 98 1.23 -3.18 9.86
C ILE A 98 2.10 -2.39 10.81
N THR A 99 2.83 -1.41 10.29
CA THR A 99 3.77 -0.60 11.08
C THR A 99 3.41 0.88 10.94
N PRO A 100 3.05 1.58 12.03
CA PRO A 100 2.90 3.03 12.02
C PRO A 100 4.27 3.70 11.89
N VAL A 101 4.44 4.54 10.88
CA VAL A 101 5.62 5.41 10.77
C VAL A 101 5.36 6.65 11.62
N THR A 102 6.29 7.01 12.52
CA THR A 102 6.20 8.24 13.33
C THR A 102 5.88 9.44 12.45
N ASP A 103 4.82 10.17 12.82
CA ASP A 103 4.29 11.33 12.08
C ASP A 103 3.95 11.06 10.61
N GLY A 104 3.80 9.79 10.24
CA GLY A 104 3.61 9.34 8.87
C GLY A 104 2.53 8.25 8.72
N PRO A 105 2.55 7.54 7.58
CA PRO A 105 1.51 6.59 7.20
C PRO A 105 1.51 5.32 8.06
N LEU A 106 0.47 4.51 7.88
CA LEU A 106 0.52 3.08 8.20
C LEU A 106 1.15 2.35 7.01
N THR A 107 2.29 1.71 7.22
CA THR A 107 2.92 0.87 6.20
C THR A 107 2.48 -0.58 6.40
N LEU A 108 2.03 -1.21 5.32
CA LEU A 108 1.51 -2.58 5.30
C LEU A 108 2.42 -3.42 4.41
N ARG A 109 2.73 -4.63 4.86
CA ARG A 109 3.40 -5.68 4.06
C ARG A 109 2.69 -7.00 4.31
N GLY A 110 2.12 -7.61 3.28
CA GLY A 110 1.37 -8.86 3.44
C GLY A 110 0.55 -9.24 2.22
N ASP A 111 -0.38 -10.18 2.35
CA ASP A 111 -1.42 -10.42 1.33
C ASP A 111 -2.58 -9.45 1.59
N LEU A 112 -2.65 -8.38 0.79
CA LEU A 112 -3.55 -7.25 1.03
C LEU A 112 -4.68 -7.22 0.00
N ARG A 113 -5.90 -7.00 0.49
CA ARG A 113 -7.08 -6.66 -0.31
C ARG A 113 -7.60 -5.31 0.18
N LEU A 114 -7.45 -4.28 -0.64
CA LEU A 114 -7.85 -2.91 -0.31
C LEU A 114 -9.10 -2.55 -1.10
N GLN A 115 -10.18 -2.20 -0.40
CA GLN A 115 -11.37 -1.65 -1.05
C GLN A 115 -11.15 -0.16 -1.32
N THR A 116 -11.23 0.23 -2.58
CA THR A 116 -11.06 1.62 -3.01
C THR A 116 -12.30 2.08 -3.77
N PRO A 117 -12.52 3.41 -3.95
CA PRO A 117 -13.59 3.89 -4.82
C PRO A 117 -13.50 3.40 -6.27
N ALA A 118 -12.31 3.01 -6.73
CA ALA A 118 -12.09 2.43 -8.06
C ALA A 118 -12.32 0.90 -8.12
N GLY A 119 -12.66 0.26 -7.00
CA GLY A 119 -12.80 -1.19 -6.86
C GLY A 119 -11.80 -1.82 -5.89
N GLU A 120 -11.83 -3.16 -5.81
CA GLU A 120 -10.89 -3.94 -5.03
C GLU A 120 -9.49 -3.89 -5.66
N LEU A 121 -8.48 -3.66 -4.81
CA LEU A 121 -7.07 -3.72 -5.17
C LEU A 121 -6.39 -4.85 -4.40
N ARG A 122 -5.75 -5.77 -5.12
CA ARG A 122 -4.84 -6.77 -4.54
C ARG A 122 -3.42 -6.26 -4.55
N GLU A 123 -2.71 -6.44 -3.44
CA GLU A 123 -1.43 -5.78 -3.19
C GLU A 123 -0.57 -6.55 -2.18
N VAL A 124 0.74 -6.42 -2.28
CA VAL A 124 1.73 -6.95 -1.34
C VAL A 124 2.28 -5.90 -0.37
N ARG A 125 2.24 -4.61 -0.74
CA ARG A 125 2.69 -3.47 0.07
C ARG A 125 1.87 -2.23 -0.15
N ALA A 126 1.54 -1.52 0.92
CA ALA A 126 0.88 -0.23 0.83
C ALA A 126 1.34 0.74 1.92
N ALA A 127 1.25 2.03 1.64
CA ALA A 127 1.30 3.06 2.67
C ALA A 127 -0.06 3.76 2.71
N LEU A 128 -0.81 3.56 3.79
CA LEU A 128 -2.15 4.12 3.98
C LEU A 128 -2.08 5.44 4.75
N CYS A 129 -2.95 6.37 4.35
CA CYS A 129 -3.08 7.67 4.99
C CYS A 129 -3.50 7.50 6.46
N ARG A 130 -2.73 8.10 7.38
CA ARG A 130 -3.06 8.16 8.80
C ARG A 130 -3.47 9.56 9.28
N CYS A 131 -3.07 10.61 8.55
CA CYS A 131 -3.34 12.00 8.94
C CYS A 131 -4.70 12.55 8.49
N GLY A 132 -5.47 11.80 7.70
CA GLY A 132 -6.77 12.23 7.15
C GLY A 132 -6.70 13.21 5.96
N ALA A 133 -5.54 13.80 5.67
CA ALA A 133 -5.43 14.89 4.68
C ALA A 133 -4.97 14.47 3.27
N SER A 134 -4.66 13.19 3.03
CA SER A 134 -4.23 12.73 1.69
C SER A 134 -5.26 13.07 0.61
N GLY A 135 -4.81 13.53 -0.56
CA GLY A 135 -5.62 13.69 -1.76
C GLY A 135 -5.79 12.38 -2.54
N ASN A 136 -4.99 11.36 -2.25
CA ASN A 136 -5.00 10.04 -2.91
C ASN A 136 -5.50 8.94 -1.95
N LYS A 137 -6.58 9.21 -1.20
CA LYS A 137 -7.13 8.23 -0.24
C LYS A 137 -7.52 6.92 -0.94
N PRO A 138 -7.30 5.75 -0.31
CA PRO A 138 -6.83 5.55 1.07
C PRO A 138 -5.29 5.64 1.22
N PHE A 139 -4.55 5.84 0.15
CA PHE A 139 -3.09 5.88 0.16
C PHE A 139 -2.54 7.17 0.75
N CYS A 140 -1.34 7.10 1.28
CA CYS A 140 -0.56 8.27 1.68
C CYS A 140 0.10 8.90 0.46
N ASP A 141 -0.02 10.22 0.33
CA ASP A 141 0.58 11.04 -0.72
C ASP A 141 1.68 12.00 -0.18
N GLY A 142 2.09 11.81 1.08
CA GLY A 142 3.06 12.67 1.76
C GLY A 142 2.49 13.95 2.40
N THR A 143 1.17 14.19 2.32
CA THR A 143 0.55 15.40 2.90
C THR A 143 0.83 15.58 4.39
N HIS A 144 0.94 14.50 5.17
CA HIS A 144 1.25 14.55 6.59
C HIS A 144 2.49 15.42 6.91
N ALA A 145 3.55 15.32 6.10
CA ALA A 145 4.77 16.08 6.30
C ALA A 145 4.56 17.57 5.99
N ARG A 146 3.78 17.88 4.95
CA ARG A 146 3.49 19.27 4.54
C ARG A 146 2.64 20.02 5.56
N ILE A 147 1.71 19.33 6.21
CA ILE A 147 0.82 19.92 7.22
C ILE A 147 1.38 19.81 8.64
N GLY A 148 2.57 19.21 8.81
CA GLY A 148 3.18 19.01 10.12
C GLY A 148 2.35 18.12 11.06
N TRP A 149 1.64 17.12 10.53
CA TRP A 149 0.82 16.23 11.33
C TRP A 149 1.67 15.45 12.34
N LYS A 150 1.16 15.30 13.57
CA LYS A 150 1.84 14.64 14.67
C LYS A 150 1.04 13.45 15.17
N SER A 151 1.74 12.33 15.31
CA SER A 151 1.14 11.04 15.65
C SER A 151 0.86 10.84 17.14
N ASP A 152 1.42 11.71 17.98
CA ASP A 152 1.27 11.71 19.43
C ASP A 152 0.11 12.60 19.91
N GLN A 153 -0.53 13.36 19.01
CA GLN A 153 -1.66 14.22 19.36
C GLN A 153 -2.95 13.40 19.47
N PRO A 154 -3.64 13.43 20.62
CA PRO A 154 -4.93 12.77 20.75
C PRO A 154 -5.96 13.53 19.92
N GLY A 155 -6.43 12.91 18.83
CA GLY A 155 -7.54 13.42 18.01
C GLY A 155 -7.10 13.93 16.64
N GLY A 156 -6.86 13.01 15.72
CA GLY A 156 -7.12 13.31 14.31
C GLY A 156 -8.62 13.59 14.18
N GLN A 157 -9.00 14.86 14.10
CA GLN A 157 -10.39 15.21 13.83
C GLN A 157 -10.74 14.66 12.45
N ALA A 158 -11.50 13.56 12.45
CA ALA A 158 -12.17 13.11 11.24
C ALA A 158 -13.01 14.28 10.70
N PRO A 159 -13.03 14.50 9.36
CA PRO A 159 -14.04 15.36 8.77
C PRO A 159 -15.43 14.97 9.29
N PRO A 160 -16.32 15.93 9.56
CA PRO A 160 -17.58 15.67 10.25
C PRO A 160 -18.55 14.72 9.52
N ASP A 161 -18.24 14.28 8.29
CA ASP A 161 -19.15 13.50 7.43
C ASP A 161 -19.01 11.97 7.51
N GLN A 162 -18.05 11.41 8.28
CA GLN A 162 -17.84 9.95 8.34
C GLN A 162 -18.17 9.29 9.68
N ARG A 163 -18.99 9.92 10.53
CA ARG A 163 -19.62 9.17 11.61
C ARG A 163 -20.70 8.31 10.99
N GLY A 164 -20.39 7.03 10.80
CA GLY A 164 -21.34 6.02 10.35
C GLY A 164 -22.67 6.21 11.08
N ASP A 165 -23.70 6.41 10.28
CA ASP A 165 -25.08 6.60 10.64
C ASP A 165 -25.45 5.47 11.62
N GLY A 166 -25.54 5.84 12.89
CA GLY A 166 -25.80 4.92 13.98
C GLY A 166 -27.08 4.15 13.68
N HIS A 167 -26.92 2.86 13.40
CA HIS A 167 -28.04 1.93 13.40
C HIS A 167 -28.62 1.94 14.82
N PRO A 168 -29.91 2.27 15.02
CA PRO A 168 -30.51 2.17 16.33
C PRO A 168 -30.60 0.68 16.73
N GLU A 169 -30.07 0.33 17.90
CA GLU A 169 -30.35 -0.96 18.53
C GLU A 169 -31.84 -0.99 18.96
N GLU A 170 -32.70 -1.56 18.12
CA GLU A 170 -34.03 -1.97 18.54
C GLU A 170 -33.94 -3.26 19.38
N GLY A 171 -34.25 -3.17 20.67
CA GLY A 171 -34.57 -4.37 21.46
C GLY A 171 -34.25 -4.30 22.94
N GLN A 172 -35.03 -3.53 23.71
CA GLN A 172 -35.23 -3.76 25.15
C GLN A 172 -36.59 -3.19 25.55
N GLN A 173 -37.65 -3.99 25.38
CA GLN A 173 -38.95 -3.72 26.02
C GLN A 173 -38.87 -4.14 27.49
N ALA A 174 -39.37 -3.24 28.32
CA ALA A 174 -39.29 -3.25 29.77
C ALA A 174 -40.08 -4.40 30.40
N ASP A 175 -39.45 -5.10 31.35
CA ASP A 175 -40.16 -5.83 32.40
C ASP A 175 -40.31 -4.89 33.61
N GLY A 176 -41.55 -4.57 33.95
CA GLY A 176 -41.90 -3.42 34.78
C GLY A 176 -43.09 -3.68 35.69
N ALA A 177 -42.88 -4.60 36.64
CA ALA A 177 -43.38 -4.62 38.02
C ALA A 177 -44.84 -4.20 38.34
N ARG A 178 -45.55 -5.19 38.87
CA ARG A 178 -46.75 -5.12 39.72
C ARG A 178 -46.58 -4.10 40.86
N ARG A 179 -47.68 -3.42 41.21
CA ARG A 179 -47.91 -2.88 42.55
C ARG A 179 -49.35 -3.19 42.94
N ASP A 180 -49.49 -3.89 44.06
CA ASP A 180 -50.71 -4.02 44.85
C ASP A 180 -50.98 -2.73 45.65
#